data_AF-A0A352IWG4-F1
#
_entry.id   AF-A0A352IWG4-F1
#
_cell.length_a   1.000
_cell.length_b   1.000
_cell.length_c   1.000
_cell.angle_alpha   90.00
_cell.angle_beta   90.00
_cell.angle_gamma   90.00
#
_symmetry.space_group_name_H-M   'P 1'
#
loop_
_entity.id
_entity.type
_entity.pdbx_description
1 polymer ?
#
loop_
_entity_poly.entity_id
_entity_poly.type
_entity_poly.pdbx_seq_one_letter_code
_entity_poly.pdbx_strand_id
1 'polypeptide(L)' 'MKMRTERDATLDMPRLILPSVQVNMRAGHMPPAEDNGQVYLKVPVNLF' A
#
# COMPACT_ATOMS: atom_id res chain seq x y z
N MET A 1 -7.57 -18.86 -17.90
CA MET A 1 -6.81 -17.92 -17.06
C MET A 1 -5.53 -17.38 -17.72
N LYS A 2 -5.10 -17.85 -18.90
CA LYS A 2 -3.83 -17.46 -19.55
C LYS A 2 -3.70 -15.95 -19.84
N MET A 3 -4.70 -15.36 -20.50
CA MET A 3 -4.74 -13.92 -20.84
C MET A 3 -4.60 -13.00 -19.62
N ARG A 4 -5.18 -13.37 -18.47
CA ARG A 4 -5.13 -12.53 -17.25
C ARG A 4 -3.75 -12.58 -16.61
N THR A 5 -3.20 -13.77 -16.41
CA THR A 5 -1.88 -13.95 -15.79
C THR A 5 -0.76 -13.30 -16.61
N GLU A 6 -0.81 -13.43 -17.94
CA GLU A 6 0.17 -12.81 -18.84
C GLU A 6 0.12 -11.28 -18.76
N ARG A 7 -1.09 -10.69 -18.71
CA ARG A 7 -1.25 -9.25 -18.56
C ARG A 7 -0.79 -8.76 -17.18
N ASP A 8 -1.17 -9.45 -16.11
CA ASP A 8 -0.88 -9.01 -14.74
C ASP A 8 0.64 -8.99 -14.49
N ALA A 9 1.41 -9.89 -15.12
CA ALA A 9 2.87 -9.95 -15.01
C ALA A 9 3.61 -8.76 -15.61
N THR A 10 2.98 -7.99 -16.50
CA THR A 10 3.60 -6.81 -17.14
C THR A 10 3.21 -5.49 -16.48
N LEU A 11 2.39 -5.52 -15.42
CA LEU A 11 1.90 -4.30 -14.76
C LEU A 11 2.83 -3.88 -13.63
N ASP A 12 3.16 -2.59 -13.61
CA ASP A 12 3.86 -1.98 -12.50
C ASP A 12 2.96 -1.84 -11.27
N MET A 13 3.60 -1.69 -10.11
CA MET A 13 2.90 -1.40 -8.86
C MET A 13 2.22 -0.02 -8.91
N PRO A 14 0.93 0.09 -8.52
CA PRO A 14 0.26 1.38 -8.44
C PRO A 14 0.95 2.32 -7.45
N ARG A 15 1.10 3.60 -7.81
CA ARG A 15 1.81 4.61 -6.99
C ARG A 15 1.31 4.71 -5.54
N LEU A 16 0.02 4.47 -5.30
CA LEU A 16 -0.60 4.59 -3.98
C LEU A 16 -0.91 3.26 -3.31
N ILE A 17 -0.42 2.12 -3.83
CA ILE A 17 -0.82 0.83 -3.28
C ILE A 17 -0.46 0.66 -1.79
N LEU A 18 0.74 1.07 -1.39
CA LEU A 18 1.18 1.02 0.00
C LEU A 18 0.39 1.94 0.95
N PRO A 19 0.20 3.25 0.66
CA PRO A 19 -0.60 4.11 1.52
C PRO A 19 -2.09 3.74 1.52
N SER A 20 -2.66 3.40 0.37
CA SER A 20 -4.08 3.03 0.27
C SER A 20 -4.40 1.75 1.03
N VAL A 21 -3.55 0.73 0.96
CA VAL A 21 -3.77 -0.52 1.71
C VAL A 21 -3.76 -0.27 3.22
N GLN A 22 -2.82 0.53 3.74
CA GLN A 22 -2.71 0.85 5.17
C GLN A 22 -3.93 1.58 5.76
N VAL A 23 -4.55 2.45 4.96
CA VAL A 23 -5.72 3.25 5.37
C VAL A 23 -7.02 2.45 5.14
N ASN A 24 -7.15 1.79 4.00
CA ASN A 24 -8.37 1.07 3.63
C ASN A 24 -8.61 -0.17 4.50
N MET A 25 -7.55 -0.86 4.93
CA MET A 25 -7.71 -1.98 5.88
C MET A 25 -8.24 -1.53 7.25
N ARG A 26 -8.12 -0.23 7.57
CA ARG A 26 -8.67 0.41 8.77
C ARG A 26 -9.99 1.13 8.48
N ALA A 27 -10.75 0.70 7.47
CA ALA A 27 -12.01 1.32 7.07
C ALA A 27 -11.89 2.84 6.74
N GLY A 28 -10.72 3.27 6.25
CA GLY A 28 -10.46 4.68 5.94
C GLY A 28 -9.85 5.49 7.08
N HIS A 29 -9.69 4.91 8.27
CA HIS A 29 -9.03 5.59 9.38
C HIS A 29 -7.51 5.64 9.20
N MET A 30 -6.93 6.79 9.56
CA MET A 30 -5.48 6.96 9.58
C MET A 30 -4.83 6.05 10.63
N PRO A 31 -3.54 5.68 10.47
CA PRO A 31 -2.78 5.03 11.53
C PRO A 31 -2.78 5.88 12.82
N PRO A 32 -2.60 5.26 14.00
CA PRO A 32 -2.39 6.02 15.22
C PRO A 32 -1.16 6.92 15.09
N ALA A 33 -1.20 8.06 15.78
CA ALA A 33 -0.03 8.91 15.93
C ALA A 33 1.06 8.20 16.73
N GLU A 34 2.32 8.48 16.42
CA GLU A 34 3.45 8.06 17.25
C GLU A 34 3.64 9.03 18.44
N ASP A 35 4.63 8.78 19.31
CA ASP A 35 4.81 9.50 20.58
C ASP A 35 5.04 11.02 20.41
N ASN A 36 5.44 11.44 19.21
CA ASN A 36 5.58 12.86 18.84
C ASN A 36 4.27 13.52 18.38
N GLY A 37 3.14 12.79 18.46
CA GLY A 37 1.81 13.27 18.06
C GLY A 37 1.58 13.27 16.54
N GLN A 38 2.53 12.81 15.73
CA GLN A 38 2.43 12.82 14.27
C GLN A 38 2.04 11.45 13.71
N VAL A 39 1.21 11.45 12.67
CA VAL A 39 0.81 10.26 11.91
C VAL A 39 1.78 10.03 10.76
N TYR A 40 2.25 8.79 10.60
CA TYR A 40 3.15 8.34 9.54
C TYR A 40 2.59 7.15 8.77
N LEU A 41 2.82 7.14 7.45
CA LEU A 41 2.59 5.97 6.61
C LEU A 41 3.92 5.23 6.42
N LYS A 42 3.91 3.92 6.64
CA LYS A 42 5.13 3.10 6.61
C LYS A 42 5.36 2.58 5.20
N VAL A 43 6.54 2.85 4.64
CA VAL A 43 6.95 2.37 3.32
C VAL A 43 8.07 1.36 3.52
N PRO A 44 7.86 0.06 3.23
CA PRO A 44 8.92 -0.92 3.27
C PRO A 44 9.95 -0.64 2.17
N VAL A 45 11.23 -0.75 2.53
CA VAL A 45 12.35 -0.55 1.60
C VAL A 45 12.78 -1.91 1.06
N ASN A 46 12.89 -2.05 -0.27
CA ASN A 46 13.36 -3.25 -0.98
C ASN A 46 12.60 -4.54 -0.68
N LEU A 47 11.28 -4.46 -0.50
CA LEU A 47 10.42 -5.64 -0.26
C LEU A 47 9.90 -6.30 -1.55
N PHE A 48 10.02 -5.63 -2.69
CA PHE A 48 9.45 -6.04 -3.98
C PHE A 48 10.51 -6.08 -5.07
#